data_AF-A0A1I4CAP2-F1
#
_entry.id   AF-A0A1I4CAP2-F1
#
_cell.length_a   1.000
_cell.length_b   1.000
_cell.length_c   1.000
_cell.angle_alpha   90.00
_cell.angle_beta   90.00
_cell.angle_gamma   90.00
#
_symmetry.space_group_name_H-M   'P 1'
#
loop_
_entity.id
_entity.type
_entity.pdbx_description
1 polymer ?
#
loop_
_entity_poly.entity_id
_entity_poly.type
_entity_poly.pdbx_seq_one_letter_code
_entity_poly.pdbx_strand_id
1 'polypeptide(L)'
;MTELRLYRRPVPTWWWIRKRSYFVFVMRELSSIFIAWFVVYLLLLVYAVGRGEAAYQRFLDWASSPWVTVLNVVALLFVLLHTVTWFTLTPQAMAVRVGGRRVPAGQIIVGQFVGLALVSGFVFWLVTG
;
A
#
# COMPACT_ATOMS: atom_id res chain seq x y z
N MET A 1 -46.13 4.36 29.47
CA MET A 1 -44.72 4.11 29.07
C MET A 1 -44.50 4.83 27.76
N THR A 2 -43.67 5.88 27.74
CA THR A 2 -43.39 6.64 26.52
C THR A 2 -42.40 5.85 25.68
N GLU A 3 -42.87 5.28 24.57
CA GLU A 3 -42.00 4.59 23.59
C GLU A 3 -41.04 5.62 22.96
N LEU A 4 -39.78 5.59 23.37
CA LEU A 4 -38.73 6.39 22.74
C LEU A 4 -38.43 5.81 21.36
N ARG A 5 -38.99 6.42 20.30
CA ARG A 5 -38.58 6.13 18.91
C ARG A 5 -37.14 6.60 18.70
N LEU A 6 -36.19 5.66 18.76
CA LEU A 6 -34.79 5.87 18.42
C LEU A 6 -34.68 6.29 16.95
N TYR A 7 -34.32 7.57 16.72
CA TYR A 7 -34.08 8.08 15.39
C TYR A 7 -32.80 7.48 14.80
N ARG A 8 -32.93 6.70 13.72
CA ARG A 8 -31.81 6.15 12.96
C ARG A 8 -31.55 7.00 11.72
N ARG A 9 -30.46 7.75 11.70
CA ARG A 9 -30.08 8.55 10.52
C ARG A 9 -29.68 7.62 9.37
N PRO A 10 -30.26 7.74 8.17
CA PRO A 10 -29.84 6.95 7.02
C PRO A 10 -28.42 7.35 6.60
N VAL A 11 -27.56 6.34 6.41
CA VAL A 11 -26.20 6.50 5.88
C VAL A 11 -26.23 6.25 4.37
N PRO A 12 -25.99 7.26 3.53
CA PRO A 12 -26.01 7.10 2.08
C PRO A 12 -24.73 6.44 1.58
N THR A 13 -24.78 5.73 0.45
CA THR A 13 -23.66 4.97 -0.13
C THR A 13 -22.37 5.79 -0.33
N TRP A 14 -22.50 7.07 -0.69
CA TRP A 14 -21.38 8.00 -0.91
C TRP A 14 -20.94 8.75 0.36
N TRP A 15 -21.23 8.21 1.54
CA TRP A 15 -20.86 8.82 2.83
C TRP A 15 -19.36 9.11 2.95
N TRP A 16 -18.52 8.28 2.31
CA TRP A 16 -17.06 8.31 2.44
C TRP A 16 -16.40 9.48 1.71
N ILE A 17 -17.03 10.04 0.67
CA ILE A 17 -16.51 11.22 -0.05
C ILE A 17 -16.65 12.50 0.80
N ARG A 18 -17.54 12.48 1.79
CA ARG A 18 -17.94 13.69 2.53
C ARG A 18 -16.88 14.21 3.51
N LYS A 19 -15.94 13.36 3.94
CA LYS A 19 -14.82 13.75 4.82
C LYS A 19 -13.52 13.12 4.32
N ARG A 20 -12.45 13.90 4.36
CA ARG A 20 -11.11 13.46 3.95
C ARG A 20 -10.64 12.21 4.70
N SER A 21 -10.94 12.09 6.00
CA SER A 21 -10.58 10.90 6.79
C SER A 21 -11.25 9.62 6.29
N TYR A 22 -12.54 9.69 5.93
CA TYR A 22 -13.27 8.56 5.39
C TYR A 22 -12.82 8.21 3.97
N PHE A 23 -12.52 9.22 3.16
CA PHE A 23 -11.96 9.02 1.83
C PHE A 23 -10.62 8.29 1.89
N VAL A 24 -9.68 8.76 2.73
CA VAL A 24 -8.37 8.10 2.89
C VAL A 24 -8.52 6.68 3.45
N PHE A 25 -9.46 6.46 4.37
CA PHE A 25 -9.78 5.11 4.85
C PHE A 25 -10.24 4.18 3.71
N VAL A 26 -11.20 4.59 2.90
CA VAL A 26 -11.69 3.77 1.78
C VAL A 26 -10.60 3.55 0.73
N MET A 27 -9.81 4.57 0.40
CA MET A 27 -8.69 4.43 -0.53
C MET A 27 -7.59 3.49 0.00
N ARG A 28 -7.35 3.48 1.31
CA ARG A 28 -6.47 2.52 1.95
C ARG A 28 -7.01 1.10 1.80
N GLU A 29 -8.29 0.85 2.06
CA GLU A 29 -8.85 -0.49 1.86
C GLU A 29 -8.80 -0.92 0.38
N LEU A 30 -9.08 0.01 -0.53
CA LEU A 30 -9.02 -0.22 -1.98
C LEU A 30 -7.61 -0.59 -2.46
N SER A 31 -6.56 -0.08 -1.80
CA SER A 31 -5.17 -0.40 -2.13
C SER A 31 -4.85 -1.91 -2.07
N SER A 32 -5.62 -2.70 -1.31
CA SER A 32 -5.46 -4.15 -1.22
C SER A 32 -5.59 -4.86 -2.58
N ILE A 33 -6.47 -4.36 -3.46
CA ILE A 33 -6.67 -4.91 -4.80
C ILE A 33 -5.41 -4.69 -5.65
N PHE A 34 -4.79 -3.52 -5.54
CA PHE A 34 -3.56 -3.19 -6.26
C PHE A 34 -2.35 -3.94 -5.72
N ILE A 35 -2.29 -4.20 -4.41
CA ILE A 35 -1.29 -5.08 -3.81
C ILE A 35 -1.45 -6.49 -4.36
N ALA A 36 -2.68 -7.02 -4.40
CA ALA A 36 -2.95 -8.33 -4.98
C ALA A 36 -2.53 -8.41 -6.45
N TRP A 37 -2.80 -7.35 -7.23
CA TRP A 37 -2.32 -7.23 -8.61
C TRP A 37 -0.79 -7.32 -8.70
N PHE A 38 -0.04 -6.58 -7.86
CA PHE A 38 1.42 -6.65 -7.85
C PHE A 38 1.94 -8.04 -7.50
N VAL A 39 1.31 -8.72 -6.53
CA VAL A 39 1.69 -10.09 -6.17
C VAL A 39 1.50 -11.01 -7.37
N VAL A 40 0.36 -10.95 -8.05
CA VAL A 40 0.12 -11.74 -9.27
C VAL A 40 1.13 -11.39 -10.37
N TYR A 41 1.38 -10.10 -10.60
CA TYR A 41 2.34 -9.63 -11.60
C TYR A 41 3.75 -10.19 -11.35
N LEU A 42 4.22 -10.15 -10.10
CA LEU A 42 5.53 -10.69 -9.71
C LEU A 42 5.56 -12.22 -9.82
N LEU A 43 4.48 -12.93 -9.50
CA LEU A 43 4.39 -14.37 -9.70
C LEU A 43 4.46 -14.75 -11.19
N LEU A 44 3.82 -13.98 -12.06
CA LEU A 44 3.92 -14.16 -13.52
C LEU A 44 5.35 -13.93 -14.02
N LEU A 45 6.04 -12.91 -13.48
CA LEU A 45 7.45 -12.66 -13.78
C LEU A 45 8.33 -13.85 -13.35
N VAL A 46 8.20 -14.31 -12.11
CA VAL A 46 8.97 -15.46 -11.58
C VAL A 46 8.68 -16.72 -12.41
N TYR A 47 7.42 -16.95 -12.76
CA TYR A 47 7.01 -18.06 -13.63
C TYR A 47 7.65 -17.97 -15.02
N ALA A 48 7.68 -16.78 -15.63
CA ALA A 48 8.27 -16.56 -16.94
C ALA A 48 9.80 -16.78 -16.91
N VAL A 49 10.48 -16.29 -15.88
CA VAL A 49 11.92 -16.51 -15.66
C VAL A 49 12.23 -18.01 -15.54
N GLY A 50 11.42 -18.76 -14.78
CA GLY A 50 11.61 -20.21 -14.61
C GLY A 50 11.35 -21.05 -15.87
N ARG A 51 10.67 -20.52 -16.88
CA ARG A 51 10.36 -21.21 -18.15
C ARG A 51 11.39 -20.96 -19.25
N GLY A 52 12.40 -20.13 -19.00
CA GLY A 52 13.48 -19.82 -19.93
C GLY A 52 13.22 -18.56 -20.77
N GLU A 53 14.22 -18.23 -21.58
CA GLU A 53 14.34 -16.94 -22.26
C GLU A 53 13.12 -16.58 -23.13
N ALA A 54 12.58 -17.53 -23.90
CA ALA A 54 11.44 -17.27 -24.77
C ALA A 54 10.14 -16.94 -24.01
N ALA A 55 9.96 -17.45 -22.79
CA ALA A 55 8.81 -17.11 -21.96
C ALA A 55 9.01 -15.75 -21.27
N TYR A 56 10.25 -15.47 -20.85
CA TYR A 56 10.63 -14.18 -20.30
C TYR A 56 10.45 -13.02 -21.30
N GLN A 57 10.92 -13.18 -22.53
CA GLN A 57 10.73 -12.15 -23.57
C GLN A 57 9.25 -11.88 -23.86
N ARG A 58 8.42 -12.93 -23.95
CA ARG A 58 6.96 -12.78 -24.10
C ARG A 58 6.33 -12.02 -22.93
N PHE A 59 6.81 -12.24 -21.71
CA PHE A 59 6.36 -11.48 -20.55
C PHE A 59 6.76 -10.01 -20.65
N LEU A 60 7.99 -9.71 -21.07
CA LEU A 60 8.46 -8.34 -21.26
C LEU A 60 7.66 -7.60 -22.34
N ASP A 61 7.36 -8.25 -23.46
CA ASP A 61 6.53 -7.69 -24.53
C ASP A 61 5.13 -7.36 -24.00
N TRP A 62 4.51 -8.26 -23.24
CA TRP A 62 3.21 -8.01 -22.60
C TRP A 62 3.29 -6.89 -21.55
N ALA A 63 4.32 -6.89 -20.72
CA ALA A 63 4.54 -5.91 -19.67
C ALA A 63 4.79 -4.50 -20.22
N SER A 64 5.44 -4.39 -21.38
CA SER A 64 5.67 -3.12 -22.08
C SER A 64 4.42 -2.54 -22.75
N SER A 65 3.31 -3.30 -22.77
CA SER A 65 2.07 -2.77 -23.32
C SER A 65 1.60 -1.52 -22.55
N PRO A 66 1.08 -0.49 -23.24
CA PRO A 66 0.73 0.79 -22.60
C PRO A 66 -0.27 0.64 -21.45
N TRP A 67 -1.23 -0.28 -21.59
CA TRP A 67 -2.25 -0.49 -20.57
C TRP A 67 -1.69 -1.17 -19.31
N VAL A 68 -0.77 -2.15 -19.45
CA VAL A 68 -0.11 -2.80 -18.30
C VAL A 68 0.77 -1.78 -17.59
N THR A 69 1.48 -0.96 -18.34
CA THR A 69 2.33 0.10 -17.79
C THR A 69 1.51 1.09 -16.97
N VAL A 70 0.39 1.59 -17.51
CA VAL A 70 -0.52 2.49 -16.78
C VAL A 70 -1.08 1.81 -15.52
N LEU A 71 -1.51 0.55 -15.63
CA LEU A 71 -2.02 -0.20 -14.49
C LEU A 71 -0.96 -0.37 -13.39
N ASN A 72 0.29 -0.67 -13.76
CA ASN A 72 1.40 -0.80 -12.82
C ASN A 72 1.77 0.54 -12.17
N VAL A 73 1.72 1.65 -12.91
CA VAL A 73 1.92 3.00 -12.35
C VAL A 73 0.82 3.34 -11.35
N VAL A 74 -0.45 3.11 -11.69
CA VAL A 74 -1.58 3.32 -10.77
C VAL A 74 -1.45 2.43 -9.55
N ALA A 75 -1.13 1.15 -9.74
CA ALA A 75 -0.90 0.22 -8.65
C ALA A 75 0.23 0.73 -7.75
N LEU A 76 1.33 1.24 -8.32
CA LEU A 76 2.46 1.78 -7.56
C LEU A 76 2.03 2.94 -6.66
N LEU A 77 1.20 3.85 -7.18
CA LEU A 77 0.65 4.95 -6.38
C LEU A 77 -0.20 4.42 -5.21
N PHE A 78 -1.00 3.38 -5.42
CA PHE A 78 -1.78 2.74 -4.36
C PHE A 78 -0.91 2.01 -3.34
N VAL A 79 0.18 1.37 -3.77
CA VAL A 79 1.16 0.76 -2.86
C VAL A 79 1.83 1.83 -2.01
N LEU A 80 2.24 2.96 -2.59
CA LEU A 80 2.80 4.08 -1.83
C LEU A 80 1.80 4.64 -0.82
N LEU A 81 0.53 4.83 -1.22
CA LEU A 81 -0.55 5.21 -0.32
C LEU A 81 -0.69 4.21 0.83
N HIS A 82 -0.66 2.92 0.52
CA HIS A 82 -0.73 1.85 1.52
C HIS A 82 0.45 1.92 2.49
N THR A 83 1.67 2.08 2.00
CA THR A 83 2.88 2.19 2.84
C THR A 83 2.80 3.39 3.78
N VAL A 84 2.43 4.57 3.27
CA VAL A 84 2.33 5.80 4.09
C VAL A 84 1.25 5.65 5.17
N THR A 85 0.07 5.15 4.81
CA THR A 85 -1.01 4.94 5.77
C THR A 85 -0.66 3.86 6.79
N TRP A 86 0.05 2.81 6.40
CA TRP A 86 0.52 1.77 7.30
C TRP A 86 1.54 2.33 8.31
N PHE A 87 2.57 3.07 7.86
CA PHE A 87 3.58 3.69 8.75
C PHE A 87 2.96 4.63 9.77
N THR A 88 1.94 5.41 9.40
CA THR A 88 1.27 6.31 10.37
C THR A 88 0.44 5.56 11.42
N LEU A 89 0.00 4.34 11.12
CA LEU A 89 -0.77 3.48 12.04
C LEU A 89 0.11 2.57 12.89
N THR A 90 1.27 2.14 12.39
CA THR A 90 2.20 1.26 13.12
C THR A 90 2.52 1.74 14.55
N PRO A 91 2.92 3.00 14.81
CA PRO A 91 3.26 3.45 16.16
C PRO A 91 2.05 3.48 17.10
N GLN A 92 0.83 3.50 16.58
CA GLN A 92 -0.39 3.50 17.39
C GLN A 92 -0.68 2.10 17.95
N ALA A 93 -0.32 1.06 17.21
CA ALA A 93 -0.43 -0.34 17.65
C ALA A 93 0.73 -0.77 18.57
N MET A 94 1.86 -0.05 18.53
CA MET A 94 3.08 -0.40 19.26
C MET A 94 3.24 0.43 20.54
N ALA A 95 3.30 -0.24 21.69
CA ALA A 95 3.61 0.41 22.98
C ALA A 95 5.12 0.46 23.26
N VAL A 96 5.93 0.94 22.31
CA VAL A 96 7.41 0.94 22.44
C VAL A 96 7.85 1.89 23.54
N ARG A 97 8.65 1.36 24.48
CA ARG A 97 9.29 2.12 25.55
C ARG A 97 10.80 1.89 25.49
N VAL A 98 11.57 2.96 25.54
CA VAL A 98 13.04 2.92 25.58
C VAL A 98 13.49 3.72 26.81
N GLY A 99 14.31 3.12 27.68
CA GLY A 99 14.77 3.77 28.91
C GLY A 99 13.62 4.20 29.85
N GLY A 100 12.53 3.43 29.89
CA GLY A 100 11.34 3.72 30.71
C GLY A 100 10.39 4.79 30.14
N ARG A 101 10.74 5.47 29.04
CA ARG A 101 9.91 6.48 28.38
C ARG A 101 9.25 5.92 27.11
N ARG A 102 8.01 6.31 26.83
CA ARG A 102 7.36 5.99 25.54
C ARG A 102 8.09 6.71 24.41
N VAL A 103 8.41 5.99 23.35
CA VAL A 103 9.00 6.59 22.14
C VAL A 103 7.93 7.41 21.43
N PRO A 104 8.20 8.68 21.06
CA PRO A 104 7.28 9.48 20.28
C PRO A 104 6.96 8.81 18.93
N ALA A 105 5.68 8.78 18.54
CA ALA A 105 5.23 8.18 17.29
C ALA A 105 5.98 8.71 16.06
N GLY A 106 6.32 10.00 16.04
CA GLY A 106 7.09 10.62 14.96
C GLY A 106 8.48 10.00 14.76
N GLN A 107 9.18 9.59 15.83
CA GLN A 107 10.50 8.96 15.70
C GLN A 107 10.40 7.57 15.06
N ILE A 108 9.35 6.83 15.39
CA ILE A 108 9.07 5.51 14.78
C ILE A 108 8.78 5.68 13.29
N ILE A 109 7.92 6.64 12.92
CA ILE A 109 7.57 6.91 11.51
C ILE A 109 8.81 7.32 10.71
N VAL A 110 9.62 8.24 11.24
CA VAL A 110 10.87 8.66 10.58
C VAL A 110 11.81 7.48 10.39
N GLY A 111 11.99 6.65 11.43
CA GLY A 111 12.80 5.43 11.33
C GLY A 111 12.33 4.47 10.23
N GLN A 112 11.01 4.30 10.08
CA GLN A 112 10.43 3.48 9.01
C GLN A 112 10.72 4.04 7.62
N PHE A 113 10.57 5.36 7.41
CA PHE A 113 10.89 5.98 6.12
C PHE A 113 12.39 5.97 5.81
N VAL A 114 13.25 6.14 6.82
CA VAL A 114 14.70 6.00 6.65
C VAL A 114 15.04 4.56 6.25
N GLY A 115 14.48 3.56 6.94
CA GLY A 115 14.66 2.16 6.59
C GLY A 115 14.19 1.86 5.17
N LEU A 116 13.02 2.36 4.78
CA LEU A 116 12.51 2.23 3.42
C LEU A 116 13.47 2.84 2.39
N ALA A 117 13.94 4.08 2.61
CA ALA A 117 14.85 4.76 1.70
C ALA A 117 16.19 4.02 1.55
N LEU A 118 16.74 3.49 2.66
CA LEU A 118 17.97 2.70 2.65
C LEU A 118 17.80 1.40 1.84
N VAL A 119 16.71 0.66 2.07
CA VAL A 119 16.43 -0.58 1.32
C VAL A 119 16.21 -0.28 -0.16
N SER A 120 15.43 0.76 -0.49
CA SER A 120 15.21 1.18 -1.88
C SER A 120 16.52 1.59 -2.56
N GLY A 121 17.39 2.34 -1.88
CA GLY A 121 18.69 2.73 -2.40
C GLY A 121 19.62 1.54 -2.62
N PHE A 122 19.64 0.59 -1.68
CA PHE A 122 20.41 -0.65 -1.81
C PHE A 122 19.93 -1.50 -2.99
N VAL A 123 18.62 -1.68 -3.14
CA VAL A 123 18.04 -2.43 -4.28
C VAL A 123 18.33 -1.72 -5.60
N PHE A 124 18.21 -0.39 -5.64
CA PHE A 124 18.56 0.39 -6.83
C PHE A 124 20.02 0.17 -7.22
N TRP A 125 20.94 0.31 -6.26
CA TRP A 125 22.36 0.05 -6.47
C TRP A 125 22.61 -1.39 -6.96
N LEU A 126 21.98 -2.40 -6.36
CA LEU A 126 22.13 -3.81 -6.76
C LEU A 126 21.66 -4.07 -8.20
N VAL A 127 20.67 -3.33 -8.68
CA VAL A 127 20.10 -3.51 -10.03
C VAL A 127 20.88 -2.73 -11.09
N THR A 128 21.44 -1.57 -10.75
CA THR A 128 22.14 -0.68 -11.70
C THR A 128 23.67 -0.78 -11.66
N GLY A 129 24.23 -1.24 -10.55
CA GLY A 129 25.67 -1.39 -10.33
C GLY A 129 26.17 -2.75 -10.76
#